data_AF-A0A976JPD3-F1
#
_entry.id   AF-A0A976JPD3-F1
#
_cell.length_a   1.000
_cell.length_b   1.000
_cell.length_c   1.000
_cell.angle_alpha   90.00
_cell.angle_beta   90.00
_cell.angle_gamma   90.00
#
_symmetry.space_group_name_H-M   'P 1'
#
loop_
_entity.id
_entity.type
_entity.pdbx_description
1 polymer ?
#
loop_
_entity_poly.entity_id
_entity_poly.type
_entity_poly.pdbx_seq_one_letter_code
_entity_poly.pdbx_strand_id
1 'polypeptide(L)'
;MPQRDKYRQLLTNRLTWLTHNQNVTWSLFVYYSPTDKDWYARPKVSWKASDHLLLETGINSFGGSEDTTFFGQFEEASNLYAAIRYSF
;
A
#
# COMPACT_ATOMS: atom_id res chain seq x y z
N MET A 1 -17.68 -7.48 23.16
CA MET A 1 -16.50 -7.18 22.31
C MET A 1 -15.73 -8.49 22.19
N PRO A 2 -15.41 -8.96 20.97
CA PRO A 2 -14.65 -10.19 20.81
C PRO A 2 -13.28 -10.07 21.50
N GLN A 3 -12.81 -11.19 22.06
CA GLN A 3 -11.57 -11.25 22.83
C GLN A 3 -10.39 -11.02 21.90
N ARG A 4 -9.87 -9.79 21.88
CA ARG A 4 -8.68 -9.44 21.10
C ARG A 4 -7.49 -10.24 21.65
N ASP A 5 -6.81 -10.95 20.77
CA ASP A 5 -5.64 -11.75 21.15
C ASP A 5 -4.56 -10.83 21.77
N LYS A 6 -3.89 -11.29 22.83
CA LYS A 6 -2.95 -10.44 23.58
C LYS A 6 -1.69 -10.11 22.78
N TYR A 7 -1.41 -10.87 21.72
CA TYR A 7 -0.21 -10.74 20.90
C TYR A 7 -0.56 -10.53 19.43
N ARG A 8 -0.59 -9.26 19.00
CA ARG A 8 -0.73 -8.92 17.59
C ARG A 8 0.56 -9.23 16.84
N GLN A 9 0.49 -10.17 15.90
CA GLN A 9 1.57 -10.43 14.96
C GLN A 9 1.36 -9.58 13.70
N LEU A 10 2.44 -8.99 13.18
CA LEU A 10 2.38 -8.15 11.99
C LEU A 10 3.50 -8.55 11.03
N LEU A 11 3.12 -9.08 9.88
CA LEU A 11 4.02 -9.33 8.77
C LEU A 11 4.09 -8.09 7.91
N THR A 12 5.30 -7.60 7.71
CA THR A 12 5.57 -6.43 6.89
C THR A 12 6.39 -6.84 5.68
N ASN A 13 5.95 -6.46 4.49
CA ASN A 13 6.65 -6.72 3.25
C ASN A 13 6.79 -5.42 2.45
N ARG A 14 7.99 -5.20 1.92
CA ARG A 14 8.28 -4.10 0.98
C ARG A 14 9.03 -4.66 -0.21
N LEU A 15 8.39 -4.61 -1.38
CA LEU A 15 8.98 -4.98 -2.65
C LEU A 15 9.18 -3.72 -3.48
N THR A 16 10.33 -3.65 -4.15
CA THR A 16 10.64 -2.59 -5.10
C THR A 16 11.30 -3.21 -6.31
N TRP A 17 10.74 -2.96 -7.49
CA TRP A 17 11.26 -3.46 -8.74
C TRP A 17 11.48 -2.31 -9.71
N LEU A 18 12.74 -2.12 -10.09
CA LEU A 18 13.18 -1.11 -11.04
C LEU A 18 13.27 -1.75 -12.42
N THR A 19 12.56 -1.19 -13.40
CA THR A 19 12.53 -1.66 -14.79
C THR A 19 12.78 -0.50 -15.75
N HIS A 20 12.99 -0.81 -17.04
CA HIS A 20 13.18 0.19 -18.10
C HIS A 20 14.30 1.18 -17.78
N ASN A 21 15.49 0.66 -17.45
CA ASN A 21 16.63 1.47 -17.05
C ASN A 21 16.33 2.42 -15.87
N GLN A 22 15.54 1.93 -14.89
CA GLN A 22 15.09 2.69 -13.71
C GLN A 22 14.14 3.87 -14.01
N ASN A 23 13.55 3.91 -15.20
CA ASN A 23 12.48 4.85 -15.52
C ASN A 23 11.14 4.42 -14.91
N VAL A 24 10.94 3.13 -14.66
CA VAL A 24 9.70 2.63 -14.03
C VAL A 24 10.04 1.93 -12.72
N THR A 25 9.46 2.42 -11.63
CA THR A 25 9.56 1.84 -10.29
C THR A 25 8.21 1.27 -9.89
N TRP A 26 8.16 -0.04 -9.71
CA TRP A 26 7.05 -0.75 -9.11
C TRP A 26 7.33 -0.92 -7.62
N SER A 27 6.40 -0.54 -6.76
CA SER A 27 6.50 -0.64 -5.31
C SER A 27 5.27 -1.33 -4.77
N LEU A 28 5.46 -2.31 -3.89
CA LEU A 28 4.38 -2.93 -3.15
C LEU A 28 4.75 -2.93 -1.67
N PHE A 29 3.91 -2.30 -0.86
CA PHE A 29 4.03 -2.34 0.59
C PHE A 29 2.83 -3.07 1.16
N VAL A 30 3.04 -4.12 1.95
CA VAL A 30 1.96 -4.90 2.57
C VAL A 30 2.21 -5.03 4.06
N TYR A 31 1.18 -4.73 4.85
CA TYR A 31 1.06 -5.11 6.24
C TYR A 31 -0.03 -6.15 6.35
N TYR A 32 0.24 -7.28 7.00
CA TYR A 32 -0.73 -8.34 7.23
C TYR A 32 -0.65 -8.79 8.69
N SER A 33 -1.78 -8.80 9.39
CA SER A 33 -1.87 -9.39 10.73
C SER A 33 -2.61 -10.72 10.65
N PRO A 34 -1.92 -11.86 10.83
CA PRO A 34 -2.58 -13.17 10.92
C PRO A 34 -3.52 -13.25 12.14
N THR A 35 -3.17 -12.54 13.22
CA THR A 35 -3.91 -12.52 14.49
C THR A 35 -5.29 -11.88 14.33
N ASP A 36 -5.35 -10.66 13.79
CA ASP A 36 -6.60 -9.91 13.59
C ASP A 36 -7.23 -10.22 12.22
N LYS A 37 -6.56 -11.03 11.37
CA LYS A 37 -6.92 -11.30 9.96
C LYS A 37 -7.22 -10.03 9.18
N ASP A 38 -6.38 -9.02 9.38
CA ASP A 38 -6.48 -7.70 8.76
C ASP A 38 -5.24 -7.40 7.89
N TRP A 39 -5.40 -6.52 6.91
CA TRP A 39 -4.37 -6.20 5.95
C TRP A 39 -4.45 -4.78 5.44
N TYR A 40 -3.28 -4.28 5.04
CA TYR A 40 -3.11 -3.02 4.34
C TYR A 40 -2.09 -3.20 3.22
N ALA A 41 -2.53 -3.03 1.97
CA ALA A 41 -1.68 -3.10 0.79
C ALA A 41 -1.61 -1.75 0.07
N ARG A 42 -0.39 -1.40 -0.36
CA ARG A 42 -0.07 -0.17 -1.08
C ARG A 42 0.73 -0.46 -2.34
N PRO A 43 0.11 -0.99 -3.41
CA PRO A 43 0.76 -1.04 -4.71
C PRO A 43 0.89 0.39 -5.26
N LYS A 44 2.07 0.72 -5.78
CA LYS A 44 2.38 2.01 -6.42
C LYS A 44 3.26 1.78 -7.63
N VAL A 45 2.99 2.51 -8.70
CA VAL A 45 3.82 2.59 -9.89
C VAL A 45 4.26 4.04 -10.07
N SER A 46 5.55 4.22 -10.34
CA SER A 46 6.13 5.52 -10.64
C SER A 46 6.89 5.43 -11.96
N TRP A 47 6.60 6.32 -12.89
CA TRP A 47 7.18 6.35 -14.22
C TRP A 47 7.79 7.73 -14.52
N LYS A 48 9.10 7.76 -14.74
CA LYS A 48 9.84 8.89 -15.28
C LYS A 48 9.60 8.94 -16.80
N ALA A 49 8.67 9.79 -17.20
CA ALA A 49 8.36 10.02 -18.62
C ALA A 49 9.44 10.85 -19.31
N SER A 50 10.10 11.74 -18.56
CA SER A 50 11.30 12.49 -18.98
C SER A 50 12.14 12.90 -17.76
N ASP A 51 13.26 13.59 -17.98
CA ASP A 51 14.10 14.13 -16.90
C ASP A 51 13.35 15.13 -16.00
N HIS A 52 12.27 15.71 -16.51
CA HIS A 52 11.47 16.72 -15.82
C HIS A 52 10.10 16.21 -15.38
N LEU A 53 9.61 15.06 -15.89
CA LEU A 53 8.24 14.62 -15.69
C LEU A 53 8.17 13.23 -15.03
N LEU A 54 7.54 13.17 -13.87
CA LEU A 54 7.26 11.96 -13.12
C LEU A 54 5.74 11.76 -13.00
N LEU A 55 5.28 10.59 -13.40
CA LEU A 55 3.90 10.14 -13.23
C LEU A 55 3.86 9.09 -12.13
N GLU A 56 2.95 9.22 -11.18
CA GLU A 56 2.73 8.24 -10.13
C GLU A 56 1.27 7.83 -10.09
N THR A 57 1.03 6.55 -9.84
CA THR A 57 -0.31 6.03 -9.55
C THR A 57 -0.19 4.96 -8.48
N GLY A 58 -1.19 4.86 -7.61
CA GLY A 58 -1.17 3.87 -6.55
C GLY A 58 -2.52 3.70 -5.92
N ILE A 59 -2.62 2.63 -5.15
CA ILE A 59 -3.82 2.27 -4.41
C ILE A 59 -3.42 2.18 -2.94
N ASN A 60 -4.27 2.67 -2.05
CA ASN A 60 -4.23 2.31 -0.64
C ASN A 60 -5.46 1.41 -0.42
N SER A 61 -5.24 0.14 -0.09
CA SER A 61 -6.31 -0.82 0.08
C SER A 61 -6.20 -1.46 1.46
N PHE A 62 -7.26 -1.30 2.24
CA PHE A 62 -7.40 -1.84 3.59
C PHE A 62 -8.49 -2.90 3.57
N GLY A 63 -8.35 -3.93 4.40
CA GLY A 63 -9.40 -4.92 4.61
C GLY A 63 -9.19 -5.72 5.87
N GLY A 64 -10.25 -6.32 6.39
CA GLY A 64 -10.19 -7.14 7.59
C GLY A 64 -11.41 -8.03 7.73
N SER A 65 -11.33 -9.05 8.58
CA SER A 65 -12.48 -9.93 8.84
C SER A 65 -13.59 -9.25 9.66
N GLU A 66 -13.25 -8.18 10.39
CA GLU A 66 -14.20 -7.35 11.13
C GLU A 66 -13.80 -5.87 11.02
N ASP A 67 -14.80 -4.99 10.91
CA ASP A 67 -14.63 -3.52 10.86
C ASP A 67 -14.01 -2.94 12.14
N THR A 68 -13.94 -3.72 13.21
CA THR A 68 -13.33 -3.31 14.49
C THR A 68 -11.82 -3.62 14.60
N THR A 69 -11.27 -4.31 13.60
CA THR A 69 -9.83 -4.58 13.50
C THR A 69 -9.07 -3.30 13.13
N PHE A 70 -7.75 -3.29 13.38
CA PHE A 70 -6.96 -2.06 13.24
C PHE A 70 -6.93 -1.56 11.79
N PHE A 71 -6.85 -2.45 10.80
CA PHE A 71 -6.95 -2.08 9.39
C PHE A 71 -8.37 -2.18 8.83
N GLY A 72 -9.21 -3.09 9.33
CA GLY A 72 -10.59 -3.23 8.87
C GLY A 72 -11.43 -1.96 9.05
N GLN A 73 -11.21 -1.19 10.11
CA GLN A 73 -11.89 0.11 10.30
C GLN A 73 -11.60 1.15 9.20
N PHE A 74 -10.60 0.91 8.35
CA PHE A 74 -10.22 1.78 7.24
C PHE A 74 -10.60 1.21 5.88
N GLU A 75 -11.38 0.12 5.82
CA GLU A 75 -11.78 -0.53 4.55
C GLU A 75 -12.44 0.47 3.58
N GLU A 76 -13.36 1.31 4.09
CA GLU A 76 -14.02 2.38 3.33
C GLU A 76 -13.07 3.54 2.92
N ALA A 77 -11.91 3.67 3.58
CA ALA A 77 -10.89 4.64 3.24
C ALA A 77 -9.96 4.15 2.11
N SER A 78 -10.19 2.95 1.58
CA SER A 78 -9.49 2.43 0.41
C SER A 78 -9.67 3.39 -0.77
N ASN A 79 -8.57 3.73 -1.43
CA ASN A 79 -8.58 4.73 -2.48
C ASN A 79 -7.58 4.43 -3.60
N LEU A 80 -7.90 4.93 -4.78
CA LEU A 80 -7.01 5.03 -5.92
C LEU A 80 -6.57 6.49 -6.05
N TYR A 81 -5.29 6.71 -6.30
CA TYR A 81 -4.75 8.05 -6.53
C TYR A 81 -3.78 8.04 -7.71
N ALA A 82 -3.66 9.19 -8.34
CA ALA A 82 -2.64 9.48 -9.33
C ALA A 82 -2.04 10.86 -9.05
N ALA A 83 -0.77 11.04 -9.39
CA ALA A 83 -0.04 12.29 -9.24
C ALA A 83 0.87 12.53 -10.44
N ILE A 84 1.04 13.80 -10.78
CA ILE A 84 1.98 14.25 -11.80
C ILE A 84 2.92 15.24 -11.13
N ARG A 85 4.22 15.03 -11.27
CA ARG A 85 5.25 15.91 -10.73
C ARG A 85 6.15 16.38 -11.86
N TYR A 86 6.27 17.69 -11.99
CA TYR A 86 7.23 18.34 -12.87
C TYR A 86 8.40 18.91 -12.03
N SER A 87 9.64 18.76 -12.50
CA SER A 87 10.85 19.27 -11.85
C SER A 87 11.70 20.05 -12.86
N PHE A 88 12.14 21.26 -12.48
CA PHE A 88 12.92 22.17 -13.32
C PHE A 88 14.41 22.18 -12.92
#